data_AF-A0A352MVM4-F1
#
_entry.id   AF-A0A352MVM4-F1
#
_cell.length_a   1.000
_cell.length_b   1.000
_cell.length_c   1.000
_cell.angle_alpha   90.00
_cell.angle_beta   90.00
_cell.angle_gamma   90.00
#
_symmetry.space_group_name_H-M   'P 1'
#
loop_
_entity.id
_entity.type
_entity.pdbx_description
1 polymer ?
#
loop_
_entity_poly.entity_id
_entity_poly.type
_entity_poly.pdbx_seq_one_letter_code
_entity_poly.pdbx_strand_id
1 'polypeptide(L)'
;MDYMSSTELAANLFRITQTDEVLKNKNINNEDDACITHHKIGQAVRQTIKKIGGTMPEDLPTPAKSAKQIENEKSKKITFNNKKKLK
;
A
#
# COMPACT_ATOMS: atom_id res chain seq x y z
N MET A 1 1.52 -7.52 -7.75
CA MET A 1 0.38 -6.94 -7.01
C MET A 1 -0.22 -5.89 -7.93
N ASP A 2 -1.04 -6.34 -8.87
CA ASP A 2 -1.33 -5.52 -10.06
C ASP A 2 -2.65 -4.74 -9.93
N TYR A 3 -3.42 -5.05 -8.88
CA TYR A 3 -4.69 -4.44 -8.51
C TYR A 3 -4.66 -4.12 -7.02
N MET A 4 -4.03 -3.01 -6.65
CA MET A 4 -4.17 -2.42 -5.31
C MET A 4 -4.57 -0.96 -5.47
N SER A 5 -5.57 -0.57 -4.70
CA SER A 5 -5.92 0.84 -4.53
C SER A 5 -4.79 1.57 -3.79
N SER A 6 -4.74 2.90 -3.94
CA SER A 6 -3.78 3.73 -3.20
C SER A 6 -3.92 3.57 -1.69
N THR A 7 -5.14 3.33 -1.20
CA THR A 7 -5.45 3.15 0.22
C THR A 7 -4.94 1.81 0.75
N GLU A 8 -5.14 0.72 0.02
CA GLU A 8 -4.57 -0.59 0.39
C GLU A 8 -3.04 -0.54 0.39
N LEU A 9 -2.46 0.13 -0.62
CA LEU A 9 -1.01 0.27 -0.71
C LEU A 9 -0.45 1.09 0.45
N ALA A 10 -1.11 2.19 0.82
CA ALA A 10 -0.71 3.02 1.95
C ALA A 10 -0.77 2.23 3.27
N ALA A 11 -1.84 1.47 3.50
CA ALA A 11 -1.97 0.63 4.68
C ALA A 11 -0.89 -0.47 4.73
N ASN A 12 -0.59 -1.09 3.59
CA ASN A 12 0.45 -2.10 3.48
C ASN A 12 1.84 -1.51 3.77
N LEU A 13 2.17 -0.39 3.13
CA LEU A 13 3.44 0.29 3.32
C LEU A 13 3.63 0.71 4.77
N PHE A 14 2.60 1.31 5.39
CA PHE A 14 2.65 1.73 6.78
C PHE A 14 2.90 0.56 7.74
N ARG A 15 2.20 -0.57 7.54
CA ARG A 15 2.45 -1.79 8.32
C ARG A 15 3.91 -2.26 8.19
N ILE A 16 4.46 -2.26 6.98
CA ILE A 16 5.84 -2.69 6.71
C ILE A 16 6.83 -1.75 7.40
N THR A 17 6.68 -0.43 7.25
CA THR A 17 7.61 0.55 7.82
C THR A 17 7.59 0.51 9.35
N GLN A 18 6.41 0.43 9.96
CA GLN A 18 6.31 0.31 11.42
C GLN A 18 6.84 -1.03 11.93
N THR A 19 6.68 -2.12 11.16
CA THR A 19 7.27 -3.40 11.52
C THR A 19 8.79 -3.30 11.55
N ASP A 20 9.39 -2.82 10.47
CA ASP A 20 10.84 -2.65 10.38
C ASP A 20 11.40 -1.77 11.51
N GLU A 21 10.73 -0.66 11.82
CA GLU A 21 11.10 0.22 12.94
C GLU A 21 11.08 -0.52 14.29
N VAL A 22 10.02 -1.28 14.57
CA VAL A 22 9.89 -2.02 15.84
C VAL A 22 10.92 -3.16 15.94
N LEU A 23 11.18 -3.86 14.84
CA LEU A 23 12.19 -4.93 14.82
C LEU A 23 13.57 -4.37 15.16
N LYS A 24 13.95 -3.25 14.52
CA LYS A 24 15.22 -2.55 14.78
C LYS A 24 15.31 -2.06 16.23
N ASN A 25 14.28 -1.37 16.72
CA ASN A 25 14.28 -0.79 18.06
C ASN A 25 14.34 -1.85 19.18
N LYS A 26 13.77 -3.05 18.94
CA LYS A 26 13.77 -4.15 19.90
C LYS A 26 14.88 -5.18 19.68
N ASN A 27 15.78 -4.95 18.71
CA ASN A 27 16.82 -5.90 18.31
C ASN A 27 16.28 -7.31 18.02
N ILE A 28 15.10 -7.39 17.39
CA ILE A 28 14.46 -8.67 17.03
C ILE A 28 15.08 -9.16 15.74
N ASN A 29 15.79 -10.29 15.81
CA ASN A 29 16.55 -10.85 14.67
C ASN A 29 16.19 -12.32 14.35
N ASN A 30 15.19 -12.89 15.02
CA ASN A 30 14.70 -14.25 14.73
C ASN A 30 13.34 -14.19 14.01
N GLU A 31 13.03 -15.25 13.26
CA GLU A 31 11.84 -15.34 12.41
C GLU A 31 10.54 -15.32 13.23
N ASP A 32 10.48 -16.08 14.32
CA ASP A 32 9.28 -16.23 15.14
C ASP A 32 8.82 -14.89 15.73
N ASP A 33 9.73 -14.17 16.38
CA ASP A 33 9.45 -12.87 16.97
C ASP A 33 9.16 -11.80 15.89
N ALA A 34 9.79 -11.92 14.72
CA ALA A 34 9.51 -11.03 13.59
C ALA A 34 8.08 -11.22 13.07
N CYS A 35 7.66 -12.47 12.90
CA CYS A 35 6.29 -12.86 12.54
C CYS A 35 5.27 -12.37 13.57
N ILE A 36 5.53 -12.58 14.86
CA ILE A 36 4.67 -12.10 15.96
C ILE A 36 4.56 -10.57 15.93
N THR A 37 5.68 -9.87 15.74
CA THR A 37 5.72 -8.40 15.69
C THR A 37 4.94 -7.87 14.50
N HIS A 38 5.15 -8.43 13.31
CA HIS A 38 4.41 -8.05 12.10
C HIS A 38 2.89 -8.25 12.28
N HIS A 39 2.49 -9.36 12.88
CA HIS A 39 1.09 -9.66 13.16
C HIS A 39 0.46 -8.65 14.13
N LYS A 40 1.14 -8.35 15.25
CA LYS A 40 0.69 -7.35 16.24
C LYS A 40 0.52 -5.97 15.62
N ILE A 41 1.46 -5.54 14.78
CA ILE A 41 1.38 -4.25 14.10
C ILE A 41 0.23 -4.25 13.09
N GLY A 42 0.09 -5.33 12.31
CA GLY A 42 -1.05 -5.50 11.40
C GLY A 42 -2.40 -5.38 12.12
N GLN A 43 -2.54 -6.00 13.30
CA GLN A 43 -3.73 -5.84 14.13
C GLN A 43 -3.93 -4.38 14.58
N ALA A 44 -2.89 -3.71 15.07
CA ALA A 44 -2.97 -2.33 15.54
C ALA A 44 -3.39 -1.36 14.41
N VAL A 45 -2.85 -1.55 13.20
CA VAL A 45 -3.25 -0.79 12.01
C VAL A 45 -4.75 -1.00 11.73
N ARG A 46 -5.23 -2.25 11.72
CA ARG A 46 -6.64 -2.56 11.50
C ARG A 46 -7.55 -1.94 12.56
N GLN A 47 -7.18 -2.04 13.84
CA GLN A 47 -7.94 -1.42 14.93
C GLN A 47 -8.00 0.09 14.79
N THR A 48 -6.91 0.72 14.34
CA THR A 48 -6.87 2.17 14.09
C THR A 48 -7.81 2.56 12.97
N ILE A 49 -7.77 1.87 11.82
CA ILE A 49 -8.68 2.10 10.69
C ILE A 49 -10.13 2.01 11.14
N LYS A 50 -10.48 0.95 11.90
CA LYS A 50 -11.82 0.79 12.46
C LYS A 50 -12.20 1.93 13.42
N LYS A 51 -11.29 2.30 14.33
CA LYS A 51 -11.51 3.35 15.35
C LYS A 51 -11.79 4.71 14.73
N ILE A 52 -11.13 5.05 13.62
CA ILE A 52 -11.35 6.33 12.92
C ILE A 52 -12.54 6.28 11.94
N GLY A 53 -13.26 5.15 11.85
CA GLY A 53 -14.39 4.96 10.94
C GLY A 53 -13.98 4.75 9.48
N GLY A 54 -12.75 4.31 9.22
CA GLY A 54 -12.26 4.00 7.87
C GLY A 54 -12.72 2.63 7.37
N THR A 55 -12.71 2.44 6.05
CA THR A 55 -12.96 1.14 5.40
C THR A 55 -11.77 0.21 5.62
N MET A 56 -12.06 -1.03 6.02
CA MET A 56 -11.04 -2.05 6.20
C MET A 56 -10.33 -2.40 4.89
N PRO A 57 -9.02 -2.71 4.89
CA PRO A 57 -8.31 -3.00 3.66
C PRO A 57 -8.90 -4.15 2.84
N GLU A 58 -9.43 -5.19 3.49
CA GLU A 58 -10.11 -6.31 2.83
C GLU A 58 -11.48 -5.96 2.21
N ASP A 59 -12.09 -4.86 2.67
CA ASP A 59 -13.39 -4.38 2.20
C ASP A 59 -13.21 -3.26 1.15
N LEU A 60 -11.97 -2.88 0.83
CA LEU A 60 -11.69 -1.90 -0.20
C LEU A 60 -12.03 -2.48 -1.57
N PRO A 61 -12.66 -1.68 -2.46
CA PRO A 61 -13.01 -2.15 -3.79
C PRO A 61 -11.74 -2.49 -4.56
N THR A 62 -11.69 -3.69 -5.12
CA THR A 62 -10.61 -4.08 -6.03
C THR A 62 -10.60 -3.13 -7.24
N PRO A 63 -9.45 -2.52 -7.59
CA PRO A 63 -9.37 -1.65 -8.75
C PRO A 63 -9.85 -2.35 -10.03
N ALA A 64 -10.63 -1.66 -10.86
CA ALA A 64 -11.10 -2.21 -12.13
C ALA A 64 -10.01 -2.29 -13.22
N LYS A 65 -8.92 -1.54 -13.05
CA LYS A 65 -7.78 -1.48 -13.97
C LYS A 65 -6.51 -1.87 -13.25
N SER A 66 -5.62 -2.56 -13.96
CA SER A 66 -4.31 -2.90 -13.41
C SER A 66 -3.37 -1.69 -13.41
N ALA A 67 -2.35 -1.73 -12.55
CA ALA A 67 -1.29 -0.73 -12.52
C ALA A 67 -0.65 -0.53 -13.92
N LYS A 68 -0.42 -1.63 -14.64
CA LYS A 68 0.13 -1.62 -16.01
C LYS A 68 -0.80 -0.94 -17.03
N GLN A 69 -2.11 -1.14 -16.92
CA GLN A 69 -3.08 -0.44 -17.76
C GLN A 69 -3.07 1.06 -17.48
N ILE A 70 -3.02 1.45 -16.20
CA ILE A 70 -2.93 2.86 -15.78
C ILE A 70 -1.63 3.50 -16.29
N GLU A 71 -0.50 2.81 -16.20
CA GLU A 71 0.80 3.27 -16.68
C GLU A 71 0.78 3.52 -18.20
N ASN A 72 0.24 2.57 -18.97
CA ASN A 72 0.09 2.68 -20.42
C ASN A 72 -0.83 3.85 -20.82
N GLU A 73 -1.92 4.08 -20.09
CA GLU A 73 -2.82 5.21 -20.33
C GLU A 73 -2.13 6.55 -20.04
N LYS A 74 -1.35 6.65 -18.96
CA LYS A 74 -0.61 7.86 -18.61
C LYS A 74 0.46 8.19 -19.64
N SER A 75 1.25 7.21 -20.06
CA SER A 75 2.31 7.41 -21.07
C SER A 75 1.74 7.79 -22.45
N LYS A 76 0.62 7.20 -22.86
CA LYS A 76 -0.13 7.65 -24.06
C LYS A 76 -0.63 9.09 -23.94
N LYS A 77 -1.22 9.49 -22.80
CA LYS A 77 -1.66 10.87 -22.55
C LYS A 77 -0.51 11.88 -22.60
N ILE A 78 0.63 11.57 -21.98
CA ILE A 78 1.83 12.42 -21.99
C ILE A 78 2.32 12.62 -23.44
N THR A 79 2.39 11.53 -24.21
CA THR A 79 2.82 11.57 -25.62
C THR A 79 1.87 12.43 -26.48
N PHE A 80 0.57 12.30 -26.25
CA PHE A 80 -0.45 13.10 -26.94
C PHE A 80 -0.35 14.59 -26.62
N ASN A 81 -0.18 14.94 -25.33
CA ASN A 81 -0.04 16.33 -24.90
C ASN A 81 1.23 16.99 -25.47
N ASN A 82 2.34 16.27 -25.56
CA ASN A 82 3.56 16.78 -26.18
C ASN A 82 3.34 17.07 -27.67
N LYS A 83 2.73 16.15 -28.43
CA LYS A 83 2.41 16.37 -29.85
C LYS A 83 1.49 17.58 -30.10
N LYS A 84 0.63 17.92 -29.14
CA LYS A 84 -0.29 19.07 -29.23
C LYS A 84 0.38 20.41 -28.89
N LYS A 85 1.46 20.41 -28.09
CA LYS A 85 2.29 21.61 -27.80
C LYS A 85 3.28 21.94 -28.93
N LEU A 86 3.60 20.95 -29.77
CA LEU A 86 4.53 21.07 -30.90
C LEU A 86 3.85 21.53 -32.21
N LYS A 87 2.53 21.78 -32.18
CA LYS A 87 1.74 22.41 -33.24
C LYS A 87 1.28 23.78 -32.78
#